data_AF-A0A8I0FG08-F1
#
_entry.id   AF-A0A8I0FG08-F1
#
_cell.length_a   1.000
_cell.length_b   1.000
_cell.length_c   1.000
_cell.angle_alpha   90.00
_cell.angle_beta   90.00
_cell.angle_gamma   90.00
#
_symmetry.space_group_name_H-M   'P 1'
#
loop_
_entity.id
_entity.type
_entity.pdbx_description
1 polymer ?
#
loop_
_entity_poly.entity_id
_entity_poly.type
_entity_poly.pdbx_seq_one_letter_code
_entity_poly.pdbx_strand_id
1 'polypeptide(L)' 'MPNEKSVRNSYIYKVFEPGKKMIFLFDYGDNWEFLVECCDIIEAETGKRYPKVTKEEGKAPEQYPDYDDE' A
#
# COMPACT_ATOMS: atom_id res chain seq x y z
N MET A 1 -0.97 -6.66 22.38
CA MET A 1 0.47 -6.82 22.70
C MET A 1 1.01 -5.47 23.17
N PRO A 2 1.43 -5.30 24.43
CA PRO A 2 1.75 -3.98 25.01
C PRO A 2 2.95 -3.24 24.39
N ASN A 3 3.73 -3.89 23.50
CA ASN A 3 4.99 -3.37 22.98
C ASN A 3 5.01 -3.13 21.46
N GLU A 4 3.87 -3.22 20.76
CA GLU A 4 3.85 -3.00 19.32
C GLU A 4 3.79 -1.51 18.96
N LYS A 5 4.63 -1.13 18.00
CA LYS A 5 4.72 0.25 17.52
C LYS A 5 3.52 0.55 16.62
N SER A 6 2.96 1.75 16.74
CA SER A 6 1.93 2.22 15.81
C SER A 6 2.45 2.30 14.38
N VAL A 7 1.55 2.40 13.39
CA VAL A 7 1.90 2.55 11.96
C VAL A 7 2.88 3.72 11.76
N ARG A 8 2.60 4.88 12.38
CA ARG A 8 3.45 6.07 12.32
C ARG A 8 4.88 5.83 12.83
N ASN A 9 5.04 4.93 13.79
CA ASN A 9 6.32 4.66 14.46
C ASN A 9 7.00 3.38 13.94
N SER A 10 6.43 2.75 12.91
CA SER A 10 6.92 1.51 12.32
C SER A 10 7.48 1.78 10.94
N TYR A 11 8.79 1.59 10.79
CA TYR A 11 9.41 1.63 9.47
C TYR A 11 9.08 0.35 8.71
N ILE A 12 8.62 0.49 7.45
CA ILE A 12 8.15 -0.64 6.65
C ILE A 12 9.22 -1.74 6.47
N TYR A 13 10.49 -1.37 6.30
CA TYR A 13 11.60 -2.33 6.14
C TYR A 13 11.86 -3.21 7.37
N LYS A 14 11.29 -2.87 8.54
CA LYS A 14 11.40 -3.70 9.76
C LYS A 14 10.34 -4.77 9.86
N VAL A 15 9.24 -4.62 9.13
CA VAL A 15 8.05 -5.47 9.24
C VAL A 15 7.70 -6.15 7.91
N PHE A 16 8.31 -5.72 6.81
CA PHE A 16 8.04 -6.21 5.48
C PHE A 16 9.35 -6.53 4.75
N GLU A 17 9.46 -7.76 4.25
CA GLU A 17 10.65 -8.32 3.59
C GLU A 17 10.22 -9.12 2.35
N PRO A 18 11.11 -9.39 1.39
CA PRO A 18 10.76 -10.07 0.15
C PRO A 18 10.00 -11.38 0.37
N GLY A 19 8.95 -11.61 -0.41
CA GLY A 19 8.06 -12.77 -0.31
C GLY A 19 6.98 -12.65 0.77
N LYS A 20 7.01 -11.64 1.64
CA LYS A 20 5.89 -11.36 2.55
C LYS A 20 4.73 -10.70 1.82
N LYS A 21 3.54 -11.03 2.31
CA LYS A 21 2.26 -10.47 1.87
C LYS A 21 1.56 -9.81 3.05
N MET A 22 0.91 -8.69 2.80
CA MET A 22 0.02 -8.03 3.74
C MET A 22 -1.32 -7.74 3.07
N ILE A 23 -2.40 -7.81 3.83
CA ILE A 23 -3.68 -7.23 3.41
C ILE A 23 -3.69 -5.80 3.92
N PHE A 24 -3.77 -4.85 3.00
CA PHE A 24 -4.06 -3.46 3.30
C PHE A 24 -5.56 -3.25 3.12
N LEU A 25 -6.27 -3.20 4.24
CA LEU A 25 -7.69 -2.87 4.28
C LEU A 25 -7.84 -1.34 4.27
N PHE A 26 -8.51 -0.84 3.24
CA PHE A 26 -8.87 0.55 3.08
C PHE A 26 -10.39 0.68 3.09
N ASP A 27 -10.88 1.88 3.46
CA ASP A 27 -12.30 2.20 3.55
C ASP A 27 -13.13 1.10 4.21
N TYR A 28 -13.26 1.20 5.54
CA TYR A 28 -14.00 0.22 6.33
C TYR A 28 -15.51 0.17 6.05
N GLY A 29 -16.07 1.12 5.28
CA GLY A 29 -17.45 1.04 4.80
C GLY A 29 -17.59 -0.05 3.72
N ASP A 30 -16.75 0.05 2.70
CA ASP A 30 -16.80 -0.83 1.52
C ASP A 30 -15.87 -2.06 1.63
N ASN A 31 -15.01 -2.12 2.65
CA ASN A 31 -14.04 -3.20 2.89
C ASN A 31 -13.11 -3.46 1.71
N TRP A 32 -12.45 -2.41 1.23
CA TRP A 32 -11.48 -2.56 0.14
C TRP A 32 -10.22 -3.27 0.62
N GLU A 33 -10.05 -4.51 0.19
CA GLU A 33 -8.87 -5.32 0.51
C GLU A 33 -7.84 -5.29 -0.63
N PHE A 34 -6.64 -4.82 -0.32
CA PHE A 34 -5.50 -4.85 -1.23
C PHE A 34 -4.45 -5.84 -0.74
N LEU A 35 -4.17 -6.87 -1.54
CA LEU A 35 -3.02 -7.75 -1.29
C LEU A 35 -1.74 -7.06 -1.75
N VAL A 36 -0.91 -6.64 -0.80
CA VAL A 36 0.39 -6.02 -1.07
C VAL A 36 1.48 -7.06 -0.83
N GLU A 37 2.35 -7.25 -1.82
CA GLU A 37 3.49 -8.16 -1.76
C GLU A 37 4.80 -7.38 -1.84
N CYS A 38 5.77 -7.73 -0.99
CA CYS A 38 7.13 -7.25 -1.14
C CYS A 38 7.83 -8.15 -2.16
N CYS A 39 7.89 -7.72 -3.42
CA CYS A 39 8.54 -8.54 -4.45
C CYS A 39 10.07 -8.55 -4.28
N ASP A 40 10.67 -7.39 -4.02
CA ASP A 40 12.11 -7.24 -3.86
C ASP A 40 12.46 -5.96 -3.08
N ILE A 41 13.68 -5.89 -2.54
CA ILE A 41 14.27 -4.68 -1.92
C ILE A 41 15.57 -4.38 -2.64
N ILE A 42 15.61 -3.24 -3.33
CA ILE A 42 16.74 -2.81 -4.14
C ILE A 42 17.31 -1.47 -3.64
N GLU A 43 18.56 -1.21 -4.00
CA GLU A 43 19.18 0.11 -3.78
C GLU A 43 18.43 1.20 -4.56
N ALA A 44 18.23 2.36 -3.92
CA ALA A 44 17.53 3.47 -4.54
C ALA A 44 18.37 4.07 -5.68
N GLU A 45 17.73 4.31 -6.82
CA GLU A 45 18.40 4.93 -7.96
C GLU A 45 18.74 6.39 -7.68
N THR A 46 19.99 6.78 -7.95
CA THR A 46 20.44 8.16 -7.76
C THR A 46 19.68 9.13 -8.67
N GLY A 47 19.19 10.24 -8.11
CA GLY A 47 18.48 11.27 -8.85
C GLY A 47 17.03 10.93 -9.21
N LYS A 48 16.49 9.79 -8.76
CA LYS A 48 15.06 9.46 -8.92
C LYS A 48 14.24 9.97 -7.75
N ARG A 49 12.98 10.32 -8.03
CA ARG A 49 11.96 10.64 -7.03
C ARG A 49 11.06 9.43 -6.82
N TYR A 50 10.75 9.16 -5.56
CA TYR A 50 9.86 8.08 -5.12
C TYR A 50 8.66 8.67 -4.34
N PRO A 51 7.52 7.94 -4.24
CA PRO A 51 7.22 6.65 -4.88
C PRO A 51 7.09 6.79 -6.40
N LYS A 52 7.29 5.68 -7.13
CA LYS A 52 7.18 5.62 -8.59
C LYS A 52 6.43 4.36 -9.00
N VAL A 53 5.39 4.52 -9.80
CA VAL A 53 4.72 3.40 -10.45
C VAL A 53 5.59 2.92 -11.61
N THR A 54 5.92 1.63 -11.61
CA THR A 54 6.75 0.99 -12.65
C THR A 54 5.92 0.22 -13.66
N LYS A 55 4.73 -0.24 -13.27
CA LYS A 55 3.80 -1.02 -14.09
C LYS A 55 2.39 -0.89 -13.51
N GLU A 56 1.40 -0.85 -14.40
CA GLU A 56 -0.02 -0.93 -14.08
C GLU A 56 -0.66 -2.00 -14.96
N GLU A 57 -1.61 -2.75 -14.40
CA GLU A 57 -2.37 -3.76 -15.13
C GLU A 57 -3.86 -3.69 -14.76
N GLY A 58 -4.71 -3.85 -15.76
CA GLY A 58 -6.16 -3.74 -15.60
C GLY A 58 -6.66 -2.29 -15.55
N LYS A 59 -7.95 -2.13 -15.25
CA LYS A 59 -8.58 -0.83 -15.05
C LYS A 59 -8.82 -0.66 -13.55
N ALA A 60 -8.30 0.42 -12.96
CA ALA A 60 -8.62 0.76 -11.59
C ALA A 60 -10.14 0.97 -11.45
N PRO A 61 -10.78 0.43 -10.41
CA PRO A 61 -12.18 0.69 -10.16
C PRO A 61 -12.40 2.17 -9.83
N GLU A 62 -13.62 2.64 -10.07
CA GLU A 62 -14.01 4.01 -9.74
C GLU A 62 -14.01 4.20 -8.22
N GLN A 63 -13.32 5.24 -7.75
CA GLN A 63 -13.16 5.52 -6.32
C GLN A 63 -14.27 6.49 -5.87
N TYR A 64 -15.40 5.89 -5.47
CA TYR A 64 -16.72 6.49 -5.20
C TYR A 64 -17.38 7.12 -6.45
N PRO A 65 -18.65 6.82 -6.71
CA PRO A 65 -19.41 7.58 -7.70
C PRO A 65 -19.56 9.04 -7.22
N ASP A 66 -19.60 9.99 -8.16
CA ASP A 66 -19.99 11.37 -7.83
C ASP A 66 -21.41 11.34 -7.27
N TYR A 67 -21.55 11.73 -5.99
CA TYR A 67 -22.84 12.03 -5.39
C TYR A 67 -23.27 13.41 -5.88
N ASP A 68 -23.62 13.55 -7.16
CA ASP A 68 -24.35 14.73 -7.62
C ASP A 68 -25.76 14.68 -7.01
N ASP A 69 -25.96 15.55 -6.00
CA ASP A 69 -27.18 16.06 -5.36
C ASP A 69 -28.50 15.29 -5.60
N GLU A 70 -29.03 14.68 -4.53
CA GLU A 70 -30.49 14.61 -4.29
C GLU A 70 -30.94 15.76 -3.38
#